data_AF-A0A183EXX8-F1
#
_entry.id   AF-A0A183EXX8-F1
#
_cell.length_a   1.000
_cell.length_b   1.000
_cell.length_c   1.000
_cell.angle_alpha   90.00
_cell.angle_beta   90.00
_cell.angle_gamma   90.00
#
_symmetry.space_group_name_H-M   'P 1'
#
loop_
_entity.id
_entity.type
_entity.pdbx_description
1 polymer ?
#
loop_
_entity_poly.entity_id
_entity_poly.type
_entity_poly.pdbx_seq_one_letter_code
_entity_poly.pdbx_strand_id
1 'polypeptide(L)' 'MGLSEAGQNVAVVTKLFPTRSHTVAAQGGVNAALGNMNPDDWRWHFYDTVKGR' A
#
# COMPACT_ATOMS: atom_id res chain seq x y z
N MET A 1 -1.18 -9.04 7.83
CA MET A 1 -1.66 -9.07 9.23
C MET A 1 -1.01 -7.96 10.03
N GLY A 2 -1.74 -7.34 10.96
CA GLY A 2 -1.27 -6.25 11.81
C GLY A 2 -0.70 -6.72 13.15
N LEU A 3 -0.06 -5.82 13.91
CA LEU A 3 0.54 -6.14 15.21
C LEU A 3 -0.48 -6.67 16.24
N SER A 4 -1.71 -6.17 16.23
CA SER A 4 -2.79 -6.66 17.11
C SER A 4 -3.21 -8.09 16.77
N GLU A 5 -3.18 -8.48 15.49
CA GLU A 5 -3.52 -9.85 15.06
C GLU A 5 -2.43 -10.85 15.46
N ALA A 6 -1.19 -10.38 15.61
CA ALA A 6 -0.08 -11.15 16.15
C ALA A 6 -0.11 -11.28 17.70
N GLY A 7 -1.21 -10.89 18.35
CA GLY A 7 -1.42 -11.04 19.80
C GLY A 7 -0.72 -9.98 20.67
N GLN A 8 -0.21 -8.90 20.07
CA GLN A 8 0.47 -7.83 20.81
C GLN A 8 -0.54 -6.80 21.34
N ASN A 9 -0.26 -6.23 22.51
CA ASN A 9 -1.01 -5.07 23.03
C ASN A 9 -0.49 -3.78 22.36
N VAL A 10 -1.32 -3.14 21.55
CA VAL A 10 -0.91 -2.04 20.65
C VAL A 10 -1.81 -0.83 20.81
N ALA A 11 -1.20 0.35 20.90
CA ALA A 11 -1.89 1.64 20.80
C ALA A 11 -1.62 2.32 19.44
N VAL A 12 -2.65 2.89 18.83
CA VAL A 12 -2.54 3.71 17.61
C VAL A 12 -2.78 5.18 17.97
N VAL A 13 -1.72 5.99 17.94
CA VAL A 13 -1.78 7.41 18.32
C VAL A 13 -1.82 8.28 17.07
N THR A 14 -2.84 9.14 16.96
CA THR A 14 -3.00 10.07 15.82
C THR A 14 -3.56 11.41 16.30
N LYS A 15 -3.12 12.51 15.68
CA LYS A 15 -3.64 13.86 15.94
C LYS A 15 -4.96 14.16 15.23
N LEU A 16 -5.32 13.35 14.22
CA LEU A 16 -6.53 13.48 13.43
C LEU A 16 -7.37 12.21 13.57
N PHE A 17 -8.69 12.34 13.36
CA PHE A 17 -9.54 11.17 13.17
C PHE A 17 -9.02 10.33 11.97
N PRO A 18 -8.95 8.99 12.06
CA PRO A 18 -8.21 8.17 11.09
C PRO A 18 -8.55 8.40 9.61
N THR A 19 -9.83 8.61 9.28
CA THR A 19 -10.28 8.86 7.89
C THR A 19 -9.96 10.26 7.37
N ARG A 20 -9.32 11.12 8.18
CA ARG A 20 -8.83 12.45 7.80
C ARG A 20 -7.31 12.51 7.63
N SER A 21 -6.64 11.36 7.60
CA SER A 21 -5.24 11.27 7.19
C SER A 21 -5.09 11.67 5.71
N HIS A 22 -3.91 12.17 5.30
CA HIS A 22 -3.68 12.59 3.90
C HIS A 22 -3.85 11.44 2.89
N THR A 23 -3.79 10.18 3.34
CA THR A 23 -4.14 9.01 2.53
C THR A 23 -5.54 9.11 1.91
N VAL A 24 -6.49 9.80 2.56
CA VAL A 24 -7.84 10.02 2.02
C VAL A 24 -7.85 10.83 0.71
N ALA A 25 -6.79 11.59 0.44
CA ALA A 25 -6.69 12.43 -0.75
C ALA A 25 -6.14 11.69 -1.99
N ALA A 26 -5.71 10.44 -1.87
CA ALA A 26 -5.18 9.67 -2.99
C ALA A 26 -6.30 9.31 -4.00
N GLN A 27 -6.03 9.47 -5.30
CA GLN A 27 -7.02 9.25 -6.37
C GLN A 27 -6.59 8.22 -7.43
N GLY A 28 -5.29 8.12 -7.74
CA GLY A 28 -4.81 7.32 -8.88
C GLY A 28 -5.06 5.82 -8.74
N GLY A 29 -4.63 5.21 -7.63
CA GLY A 29 -4.76 3.79 -7.38
C GLY A 29 -3.55 3.21 -6.64
N VAL A 30 -3.45 1.88 -6.66
CA VAL A 30 -2.32 1.11 -6.10
C VAL A 30 -1.80 0.17 -7.17
N ASN A 31 -0.50 0.21 -7.45
CA ASN A 31 0.12 -0.67 -8.44
C ASN A 31 0.40 -2.05 -7.84
N ALA A 32 0.00 -3.10 -8.54
CA ALA A 32 0.32 -4.48 -8.21
C ALA A 32 0.29 -5.32 -9.49
N ALA A 33 1.27 -6.23 -9.66
CA ALA A 33 1.37 -7.12 -10.81
C ALA A 33 0.38 -8.29 -10.66
N LEU A 34 -0.91 -7.98 -10.77
CA LEU A 34 -2.01 -8.95 -10.58
C LEU A 34 -2.37 -9.71 -11.85
N GLY A 35 -1.97 -9.21 -13.03
CA GLY A 35 -2.26 -9.87 -14.30
C GLY A 35 -3.72 -9.83 -14.76
N ASN A 36 -4.58 -9.00 -14.16
CA ASN A 36 -6.03 -9.01 -14.40
C ASN A 36 -6.43 -8.49 -15.80
N MET A 37 -5.65 -7.59 -16.39
CA MET A 37 -5.94 -7.00 -17.70
C MET A 37 -5.11 -7.63 -18.82
N ASN A 38 -3.86 -7.99 -18.53
CA ASN A 38 -2.90 -8.64 -19.41
C ASN A 38 -1.93 -9.46 -18.55
N PRO A 39 -1.20 -10.43 -19.13
CA PRO A 39 -0.10 -11.10 -18.41
C PRO A 39 0.88 -10.09 -17.82
N ASP A 40 1.29 -10.30 -16.58
CA ASP A 40 2.12 -9.38 -15.81
C ASP A 40 3.13 -10.17 -14.94
N ASP A 41 4.27 -9.57 -14.61
CA ASP A 41 5.31 -10.14 -13.73
C ASP A 41 5.80 -9.05 -12.76
N TRP A 42 5.86 -9.37 -11.47
CA TRP A 42 6.37 -8.45 -10.45
C TRP A 42 7.80 -7.96 -10.74
N ARG A 43 8.59 -8.73 -11.50
CA ARG A 43 9.93 -8.33 -11.94
C ARG A 43 9.89 -7.14 -12.89
N TRP A 44 8.86 -7.03 -13.72
CA TRP A 44 8.65 -5.86 -14.59
C TRP A 44 8.30 -4.64 -13.74
N HIS A 45 7.40 -4.79 -12.76
CA HIS A 45 7.08 -3.74 -11.79
C HIS A 45 8.32 -3.31 -10.96
N PHE A 46 9.18 -4.26 -10.55
CA PHE A 46 10.46 -3.97 -9.91
C PHE A 46 11.39 -3.17 -10.83
N TYR A 47 11.56 -3.61 -12.08
CA TYR A 47 12.39 -2.92 -13.07
C TYR A 47 11.92 -1.48 -13.31
N ASP A 48 10.61 -1.27 -13.52
CA ASP A 48 10.03 0.06 -13.73
C ASP A 48 10.21 0.97 -12.51
N THR A 49 10.12 0.42 -11.30
CA THR A 49 10.38 1.17 -10.05
C THR A 49 11.84 1.58 -9.91
N VAL A 50 12.79 0.71 -10.29
CA VAL A 50 14.22 1.01 -10.26
C VAL A 50 14.58 2.05 -11.32
N LYS A 51 14.05 1.91 -12.54
CA LYS A 51 14.31 2.81 -13.66
C LYS A 51 13.67 4.19 -13.48
N GLY A 52 12.49 4.25 -12.87
CA GLY A 52 11.72 5.47 -12.69
C GLY A 52 12.22 6.41 -11.58
N ARG A 53 13.28 6.02 -10.85
CA ARG A 53 14.02 6.90 -9.94
C ARG A 53 15.12 7.68 -10.66
#